data_AF-W6WMH4-F1
#
_entry.id   AF-W6WMH4-F1
#
_cell.length_a   1.000
_cell.length_b   1.000
_cell.length_c   1.000
_cell.angle_alpha   90.00
_cell.angle_beta   90.00
_cell.angle_gamma   90.00
#
_symmetry.space_group_name_H-M   'P 1'
#
loop_
_entity.id
_entity.type
_entity.pdbx_description
1 polymer ?
#
loop_
_entity_poly.entity_id
_entity_poly.type
_entity_poly.pdbx_seq_one_letter_code
_entity_poly.pdbx_strand_id
1 'polypeptide(L)' 'MQNRMWDRPVRVGDELIFSPFQAHQFARSKWPHTKDAEFAGAYDAILAALDGRVSPDEARVKFESALKSARLS' A
#
# COMPACT_ATOMS: atom_id res chain seq x y z
N MET A 1 0.77 -5.01 19.82
CA MET A 1 0.48 -4.47 18.48
C MET A 1 1.62 -3.54 18.12
N GLN A 2 2.59 -3.99 17.32
CA GLN A 2 3.69 -3.11 16.90
C GLN A 2 3.16 -2.07 15.91
N ASN A 3 3.26 -0.81 16.30
CA ASN A 3 2.80 0.34 15.53
C ASN A 3 3.72 0.54 14.30
N ARG A 4 3.46 -0.21 13.22
CA ARG A 4 4.20 -0.16 11.95
C ARG A 4 3.67 0.94 11.04
N MET A 5 3.70 2.17 11.54
CA MET A 5 3.42 3.34 10.71
C MET A 5 4.54 3.51 9.67
N TRP A 6 4.19 4.10 8.54
CA TRP A 6 5.16 4.55 7.55
C TRP A 6 5.86 5.82 8.02
N ASP A 7 7.14 5.98 7.67
CA ASP A 7 7.89 7.21 7.96
C ASP A 7 7.28 8.43 7.25
N ARG A 8 6.67 8.20 6.07
CA ARG A 8 5.90 9.20 5.35
C ARG A 8 4.56 8.62 4.86
N PRO A 9 3.46 9.39 4.95
CA PRO A 9 2.20 8.95 4.38
C PRO A 9 2.27 8.90 2.85
N VAL A 10 1.47 8.02 2.26
CA VAL A 10 1.23 8.00 0.80
C VAL A 10 -0.10 8.67 0.53
N ARG A 11 -0.10 9.57 -0.46
CA ARG A 11 -1.30 10.25 -0.92
C ARG A 11 -2.00 9.41 -1.99
N VAL A 12 -3.31 9.22 -1.82
CA VAL A 12 -4.18 8.55 -2.78
C VAL A 12 -5.39 9.45 -3.03
N GLY A 13 -5.37 10.18 -4.14
CA GLY A 13 -6.32 11.29 -4.36
C GLY A 13 -6.26 12.33 -3.23
N ASP A 14 -7.35 12.47 -2.47
CA ASP A 14 -7.45 13.36 -1.31
C ASP A 14 -7.23 12.67 0.04
N GLU A 15 -6.96 11.36 0.05
CA GLU A 15 -6.70 10.59 1.27
C GLU A 15 -5.20 10.40 1.52
N LEU A 16 -4.82 10.35 2.80
CA LEU A 16 -3.46 10.02 3.24
C LEU A 16 -3.46 8.67 3.96
N ILE A 17 -2.59 7.77 3.51
CA ILE A 17 -2.40 6.44 4.07
C ILE A 17 -1.09 6.42 4.86
N PHE A 18 -1.17 6.10 6.15
CA PHE A 18 -0.04 6.18 7.09
C PHE A 18 0.50 4.81 7.50
N SER A 19 -0.11 3.71 7.03
CA SER A 19 0.28 2.37 7.45
C SER A 19 -0.04 1.30 6.41
N PRO A 20 0.67 0.15 6.43
CA PRO A 20 0.33 -1.01 5.62
C PRO A 20 -1.11 -1.50 5.85
N PHE A 21 -1.65 -1.35 7.07
CA PHE A 21 -3.01 -1.75 7.38
C PHE A 21 -4.05 -0.90 6.64
N GLN A 22 -3.87 0.43 6.66
CA GLN A 22 -4.72 1.34 5.90
C GLN A 22 -4.57 1.10 4.38
N ALA A 23 -3.35 0.84 3.91
CA ALA A 23 -3.10 0.49 2.51
C ALA A 23 -3.84 -0.78 2.09
N HIS A 24 -3.84 -1.82 2.93
CA HIS A 24 -4.59 -3.05 2.71
C HIS A 24 -6.11 -2.81 2.67
N GLN A 25 -6.66 -2.00 3.59
CA GLN A 25 -8.07 -1.63 3.56
C GLN A 25 -8.43 -0.87 2.27
N PHE A 26 -7.60 0.10 1.87
CA PHE A 26 -7.78 0.83 0.61
C PHE A 26 -7.76 -0.12 -0.60
N ALA A 27 -6.76 -1.01 -0.67
CA ALA A 27 -6.60 -1.98 -1.74
C ALA A 27 -7.79 -2.93 -1.88
N ARG A 28 -8.48 -3.24 -0.79
CA ARG A 28 -9.68 -4.10 -0.79
C ARG A 28 -10.97 -3.35 -1.13
N SER A 29 -11.10 -2.11 -0.70
CA SER A 29 -12.38 -1.38 -0.76
C SER A 29 -12.46 -0.32 -1.86
N LYS A 30 -11.34 0.28 -2.24
CA LYS A 30 -11.29 1.48 -3.09
C LYS A 30 -10.43 1.31 -4.34
N TRP A 31 -9.71 0.20 -4.48
CA TRP A 31 -8.91 -0.06 -5.68
C TRP A 31 -9.82 -0.27 -6.91
N PRO A 32 -9.50 0.32 -8.07
CA PRO A 32 -10.23 0.09 -9.31
C PRO A 32 -10.21 -1.39 -9.72
N HIS A 33 -11.15 -1.80 -10.60
CA HIS A 33 -11.26 -3.20 -11.01
C HIS A 33 -10.00 -3.74 -11.71
N THR A 34 -9.22 -2.84 -12.33
CA THR A 34 -7.95 -3.19 -12.98
C THR A 34 -6.87 -3.44 -11.93
N LYS A 35 -6.54 -4.72 -11.73
CA LYS A 35 -5.46 -5.19 -10.86
C LYS A 35 -4.33 -5.74 -11.73
N ASP A 36 -3.40 -4.86 -12.06
CA ASP A 36 -2.21 -5.18 -12.82
C ASP A 36 -1.13 -5.87 -11.95
N ALA A 37 -0.02 -6.24 -12.58
CA ALA A 37 1.10 -6.89 -11.88
C ALA A 37 1.66 -6.01 -10.74
N GLU A 38 1.64 -4.67 -10.91
CA GLU A 38 2.05 -3.72 -9.88
C GLU A 38 1.13 -3.79 -8.65
N PHE A 39 -0.20 -3.87 -8.85
CA PHE A 39 -1.13 -4.09 -7.75
C PHE A 39 -0.83 -5.38 -6.98
N ALA A 40 -0.65 -6.50 -7.70
CA ALA A 40 -0.36 -7.79 -7.05
C ALA A 40 0.92 -7.72 -6.21
N GLY A 41 1.99 -7.15 -6.76
CA GLY A 41 3.26 -6.96 -6.05
C GLY A 41 3.15 -6.03 -4.83
N ALA A 42 2.36 -4.96 -4.93
CA ALA A 42 2.09 -4.07 -3.80
C ALA A 42 1.24 -4.76 -2.72
N TYR A 43 0.21 -5.51 -3.11
CA TYR A 43 -0.66 -6.22 -2.19
C TYR A 43 0.10 -7.27 -1.38
N ASP A 44 0.96 -8.06 -2.04
CA ASP A 44 1.81 -9.04 -1.37
C ASP A 44 2.81 -8.37 -0.42
N ALA A 45 3.42 -7.26 -0.82
CA ALA A 45 4.34 -6.51 0.03
C ALA A 45 3.66 -5.93 1.28
N ILE A 46 2.42 -5.43 1.14
CA ILE A 46 1.62 -4.95 2.26
C ILE A 46 1.34 -6.08 3.24
N LEU A 47 0.92 -7.25 2.77
CA LEU A 47 0.69 -8.42 3.63
C LEU A 47 1.99 -8.87 4.31
N ALA A 48 3.10 -8.93 3.57
CA ALA A 48 4.40 -9.25 4.13
C ALA A 48 4.85 -8.25 5.21
N ALA A 49 4.54 -6.96 5.05
CA ALA A 49 4.83 -5.93 6.04
C ALA A 49 3.91 -6.01 7.27
N LEU A 50 2.67 -6.46 7.12
CA LEU A 50 1.77 -6.75 8.24
C LEU A 50 2.25 -7.96 9.05
N ASP A 51 2.78 -8.99 8.37
CA ASP A 51 3.38 -10.16 9.02
C ASP A 51 4.77 -9.88 9.60
N GLY A 52 5.46 -8.84 9.13
CA GLY A 52 6.79 -8.43 9.59
C GLY A 52 7.93 -9.14 8.88
N ARG A 53 7.62 -9.72 7.72
CA ARG A 53 8.59 -10.35 6.82
C ARG A 53 9.37 -9.33 5.99
N VAL A 54 8.78 -8.15 5.76
CA VAL A 54 9.44 -7.00 5.12
C VAL A 54 9.21 -5.74 5.95
N SER A 55 10.02 -4.71 5.68
CA SER A 55 9.89 -3.42 6.33
C SER A 55 8.64 -2.66 5.85
N PRO A 56 7.99 -1.85 6.72
CA PRO A 56 6.84 -1.04 6.32
C PRO A 56 7.14 -0.10 5.15
N ASP A 57 8.36 0.44 5.08
CA ASP A 57 8.78 1.35 4.01
C ASP A 57 8.98 0.65 2.66
N GLU A 58 9.39 -0.62 2.63
CA GLU A 58 9.43 -1.39 1.38
C GLU A 58 8.02 -1.57 0.80
N ALA A 59 7.06 -1.91 1.66
CA ALA A 59 5.66 -2.01 1.27
C ALA A 59 5.10 -0.66 0.79
N ARG A 60 5.52 0.45 1.42
CA ARG A 60 5.15 1.81 1.03
C ARG A 60 5.57 2.11 -0.41
N VAL A 61 6.83 1.86 -0.75
CA VAL A 61 7.37 2.12 -2.09
C VAL A 61 6.66 1.31 -3.16
N LYS A 62 6.39 0.02 -2.91
CA LYS A 62 5.64 -0.82 -3.84
C LYS A 62 4.20 -0.34 -4.01
N PHE A 63 3.55 0.06 -2.92
CA PHE A 63 2.21 0.66 -2.97
C PHE A 63 2.17 1.96 -3.77
N GLU A 64 3.14 2.86 -3.60
CA GLU A 64 3.27 4.06 -4.43
C GLU A 64 3.43 3.74 -5.92
N SER A 65 4.21 2.71 -6.27
CA SER A 65 4.38 2.27 -7.66
C SER A 65 3.04 1.81 -8.25
N ALA A 66 2.32 0.97 -7.50
CA ALA A 66 1.01 0.48 -7.93
C ALA A 66 -0.01 1.60 -8.09
N LEU A 67 -0.01 2.61 -7.21
CA LEU A 67 -0.89 3.77 -7.35
C LEU A 67 -0.59 4.58 -8.62
N LYS A 68 0.69 4.77 -8.96
CA LYS A 68 1.09 5.43 -10.21
C LYS A 68 0.62 4.66 -11.43
N SER A 69 0.79 3.34 -11.42
CA SER A 69 0.31 2.47 -12.50
C SER A 69 -1.21 2.54 -12.66
N ALA A 70 -1.93 2.56 -11.54
CA ALA A 70 -3.39 2.69 -11.50
C ALA A 70 -3.90 4.14 -11.70
N ARG A 71 -3.01 5.13 -11.85
CA ARG A 71 -3.34 6.57 -11.95
C ARG A 71 -4.15 7.11 -10.76
N LEU A 72 -3.82 6.64 -9.56
CA LEU A 72 -4.45 7.01 -8.29
C LEU A 72 -3.60 7.94 -7.40
N SER A 73 -2.36 8.22 -7.82
CA SER A 73 -1.41 9.12 -7.14
C SER A 73 -1.25 10.46 -7.87
#